data_AF-A0A1H0KMA4-F1
#
_entry.id   AF-A0A1H0KMA4-F1
#
_cell.length_a   1.000
_cell.length_b   1.000
_cell.length_c   1.000
_cell.angle_alpha   90.00
_cell.angle_beta   90.00
_cell.angle_gamma   90.00
#
_symmetry.space_group_name_H-M   'P 1'
#
loop_
_entity.id
_entity.type
_entity.pdbx_description
1 polymer ?
#
loop_
_entity_poly.entity_id
_entity_poly.type
_entity_poly.pdbx_seq_one_letter_code
_entity_poly.pdbx_strand_id
1 'polypeptide(L)'
;MSLAYWLREEPAEPVEEGRIQHGPGKGLPKLVFQSLDASKTIVKKIATVDRVRRKIILIQPSDKALYLSGLRERGVPGYVYIFAHARSNSLQGVTRQGIIVDLIHRSGIWHGQPIMIDACNAGADSDGISSSLAVALRTFVTAPTTTTWNYAMGGTAIGQGAFEKLPGVLAGLPFPDLFRPGRWRTWGPDGKPIAITRTSPRDGGELVKGPLADVLMKKP
;
A
#
# COMPACT_ATOMS: atom_id res chain seq x y z
N MET A 1 -26.32 22.03 -21.71
CA MET A 1 -25.21 21.49 -20.89
C MET A 1 -23.97 21.44 -21.77
N SER A 2 -22.86 22.06 -21.35
CA SER A 2 -21.66 22.28 -22.18
C SER A 2 -20.70 21.08 -22.13
N LEU A 3 -20.06 20.80 -23.28
CA LEU A 3 -19.01 19.79 -23.48
C LEU A 3 -17.84 19.93 -22.48
N ALA A 4 -17.64 21.12 -21.91
CA ALA A 4 -16.62 21.39 -20.88
C ALA A 4 -16.89 20.68 -19.53
N TYR A 5 -18.11 20.17 -19.29
CA TYR A 5 -18.44 19.43 -18.07
C TYR A 5 -17.91 17.98 -18.09
N TRP A 6 -17.69 17.40 -19.28
CA TRP A 6 -17.17 16.04 -19.45
C TRP A 6 -15.64 15.93 -19.36
N LEU A 7 -14.92 17.05 -19.43
CA LEU A 7 -13.44 17.09 -19.40
C LEU A 7 -12.84 17.28 -18.00
N ARG A 8 -13.67 17.28 -16.94
CA ARG A 8 -13.17 17.13 -15.58
C ARG A 8 -13.09 15.64 -15.29
N GLU A 9 -11.88 15.09 -15.33
CA GLU A 9 -11.58 13.78 -14.75
C GLU A 9 -11.77 13.85 -13.23
N GLU A 10 -13.03 13.88 -12.80
CA GLU A 10 -13.39 13.61 -11.42
C GLU A 10 -13.11 12.12 -11.14
N PRO A 11 -12.78 11.75 -9.88
CA PRO A 11 -12.64 10.35 -9.50
C PRO A 11 -13.87 9.55 -9.97
N ALA A 12 -13.67 8.30 -10.37
CA ALA A 12 -14.71 7.45 -10.97
C ALA A 12 -15.99 7.26 -10.12
N GLU A 13 -16.00 7.74 -8.86
CA GLU A 13 -17.17 7.87 -8.03
C GLU A 13 -17.19 9.29 -7.43
N PRO A 14 -18.33 10.02 -7.46
CA PRO A 14 -18.40 11.38 -6.96
C PRO A 14 -18.09 11.40 -5.47
N VAL A 15 -17.08 12.20 -5.10
CA VAL A 15 -16.72 12.46 -3.71
C VAL A 15 -17.44 13.73 -3.27
N GLU A 16 -18.52 13.58 -2.53
CA GLU A 16 -19.20 14.70 -1.86
C GLU A 16 -18.74 14.74 -0.39
N GLU A 17 -18.31 15.91 0.07
CA GLU A 17 -17.83 16.13 1.46
C GLU A 17 -16.71 15.16 1.90
N GLY A 18 -15.88 14.69 0.96
CA GLY A 18 -14.81 13.74 1.27
C GLY A 18 -15.30 12.30 1.50
N ARG A 19 -16.48 11.92 1.00
CA ARG A 19 -17.02 10.55 1.08
C ARG A 19 -17.55 10.06 -0.27
N ILE A 20 -17.45 8.74 -0.48
CA ILE A 20 -18.18 8.05 -1.55
C ILE A 20 -19.64 7.91 -1.09
N GLN A 21 -20.58 8.38 -1.91
CA GLN A 21 -22.02 8.36 -1.58
C GLN A 21 -22.68 6.99 -1.81
N HIS A 22 -22.17 6.21 -2.78
CA HIS A 22 -22.70 4.90 -3.17
C HIS A 22 -21.55 3.94 -3.53
N GLY A 23 -21.69 2.64 -3.26
CA GLY A 23 -20.67 1.64 -3.57
C GLY A 23 -19.95 1.06 -2.34
N PRO A 24 -19.01 0.13 -2.54
CA PRO A 24 -18.43 -0.69 -1.46
C PRO A 24 -17.55 0.10 -0.47
N GLY A 25 -17.07 1.29 -0.86
CA GLY A 25 -16.31 2.20 0.00
C GLY A 25 -17.16 3.27 0.69
N LYS A 26 -18.50 3.14 0.67
CA LYS A 26 -19.45 4.11 1.23
C LYS A 26 -19.18 4.40 2.71
N GLY A 27 -19.27 5.67 3.08
CA GLY A 27 -19.10 6.12 4.47
C GLY A 27 -17.66 6.21 4.98
N LEU A 28 -16.69 5.61 4.27
CA LEU A 28 -15.27 5.74 4.62
C LEU A 28 -14.73 7.12 4.18
N PRO A 29 -13.92 7.81 5.01
CA PRO A 29 -13.26 9.05 4.63
C PRO A 29 -12.39 8.90 3.37
N LYS A 30 -12.37 9.95 2.55
CA LYS A 30 -11.58 10.06 1.32
C LYS A 30 -10.69 11.29 1.38
N LEU A 31 -9.41 11.09 1.09
CA LEU A 31 -8.45 12.17 0.92
C LEU A 31 -8.08 12.27 -0.56
N VAL A 32 -8.28 13.44 -1.15
CA VAL A 32 -7.86 13.69 -2.54
C VAL A 32 -6.37 14.04 -2.55
N PHE A 33 -5.65 13.46 -3.51
CA PHE A 33 -4.25 13.76 -3.78
C PHE A 33 -3.97 13.78 -5.29
N GLN A 34 -2.83 14.36 -5.66
CA GLN A 34 -2.36 14.38 -7.04
C GLN A 34 -1.33 13.28 -7.28
N SER A 35 -1.38 12.62 -8.43
CA SER A 35 -0.42 11.59 -8.82
C SER A 35 -0.39 11.42 -10.33
N LEU A 36 0.59 10.66 -10.83
CA LEU A 36 0.66 10.33 -12.24
C LEU A 36 -0.32 9.19 -12.60
N ASP A 37 -0.97 9.30 -13.74
CA ASP A 37 -1.67 8.18 -14.39
C ASP A 37 -0.70 7.31 -15.22
N ALA A 38 -1.23 6.37 -15.99
CA ALA A 38 -0.43 5.51 -16.87
C ALA A 38 0.27 6.29 -18.01
N SER A 39 -0.32 7.42 -18.43
CA SER A 39 0.17 8.33 -19.47
C SER A 39 1.19 9.35 -18.94
N LYS A 40 1.53 9.31 -17.64
CA LYS A 40 2.40 10.27 -16.93
C LYS A 40 1.81 11.69 -16.83
N THR A 41 0.50 11.81 -16.89
CA THR A 41 -0.23 13.05 -16.65
C THR A 41 -0.59 13.16 -15.18
N ILE A 42 -0.53 14.38 -14.61
CA ILE A 42 -0.98 14.63 -13.24
C ILE A 42 -2.50 14.61 -13.20
N VAL A 43 -3.05 13.68 -12.43
CA VAL A 43 -4.49 13.51 -12.22
C VAL A 43 -4.82 13.53 -10.73
N LYS A 44 -6.07 13.82 -10.39
CA LYS A 44 -6.59 13.69 -9.02
C LYS A 44 -6.97 12.23 -8.77
N LYS A 45 -6.54 11.72 -7.61
CA LYS A 45 -6.88 10.38 -7.11
C LYS A 45 -7.37 10.47 -5.68
N ILE A 46 -8.00 9.39 -5.21
CA ILE A 46 -8.51 9.31 -3.85
C ILE A 46 -7.76 8.26 -3.04
N ALA A 47 -7.51 8.57 -1.78
CA ALA A 47 -7.07 7.63 -0.76
C ALA A 47 -8.27 7.33 0.15
N THR A 48 -8.68 6.06 0.21
CA THR A 48 -9.75 5.62 1.12
C THR A 48 -9.18 5.23 2.46
N VAL A 49 -9.65 5.86 3.54
CA VAL A 49 -9.16 5.63 4.90
C VAL A 49 -10.16 4.76 5.67
N ASP A 50 -9.71 3.58 6.11
CA ASP A 50 -10.42 2.71 7.04
C ASP A 50 -9.80 2.87 8.43
N ARG A 51 -10.44 3.70 9.28
CA ARG A 51 -9.92 4.03 10.61
C ARG A 51 -9.97 2.85 11.57
N VAL A 52 -10.99 2.00 11.44
CA VAL A 52 -11.17 0.83 12.32
C VAL A 52 -10.06 -0.19 12.08
N ARG A 53 -9.72 -0.42 10.81
CA ARG A 53 -8.64 -1.36 10.42
C ARG A 53 -7.27 -0.69 10.23
N ARG A 54 -7.14 0.60 10.57
CA ARG A 54 -5.92 1.42 10.38
C ARG A 54 -5.28 1.25 9.01
N LYS A 55 -6.09 1.40 7.95
CA LYS A 55 -5.68 1.14 6.58
C LYS A 55 -5.92 2.33 5.66
N ILE A 56 -4.99 2.55 4.74
CA ILE A 56 -5.09 3.52 3.65
C ILE A 56 -5.06 2.75 2.33
N ILE A 57 -6.17 2.81 1.59
CA ILE A 57 -6.30 2.17 0.27
C ILE A 57 -6.09 3.25 -0.78
N LEU A 58 -4.99 3.14 -1.55
CA LEU A 58 -4.69 4.02 -2.68
C LEU A 58 -5.18 3.46 -4.02
N ILE A 59 -5.61 2.20 -4.06
CA ILE A 59 -6.31 1.64 -5.22
C ILE A 59 -7.57 2.48 -5.50
N GLN A 60 -7.78 2.86 -6.76
CA GLN A 60 -8.92 3.67 -7.16
C GLN A 60 -10.18 2.80 -7.32
N PRO A 61 -11.39 3.30 -7.01
CA PRO A 61 -12.63 2.52 -7.15
C PRO A 61 -12.89 1.97 -8.56
N SER A 62 -12.37 2.64 -9.59
CA SER A 62 -12.43 2.16 -10.98
C SER A 62 -11.73 0.81 -11.17
N ASP A 63 -10.72 0.50 -10.37
CA ASP A 63 -10.10 -0.82 -10.28
C ASP A 63 -10.91 -1.70 -9.32
N LYS A 64 -12.10 -2.10 -9.78
CA LYS A 64 -13.15 -2.71 -8.95
C LYS A 64 -12.64 -3.93 -8.15
N ALA A 65 -11.89 -4.82 -8.80
CA ALA A 65 -11.45 -6.07 -8.18
C ALA A 65 -10.44 -5.81 -7.05
N LEU A 66 -9.41 -5.02 -7.32
CA LEU A 66 -8.39 -4.71 -6.32
C LEU A 66 -8.93 -3.77 -5.25
N TYR A 67 -9.82 -2.83 -5.59
CA TYR A 67 -10.45 -1.96 -4.60
C TYR A 67 -11.29 -2.77 -3.60
N LEU A 68 -12.10 -3.72 -4.09
CA LEU A 68 -12.86 -4.63 -3.24
C LEU A 68 -11.95 -5.52 -2.38
N SER A 69 -10.86 -6.03 -2.94
CA SER A 69 -9.84 -6.76 -2.17
C SER A 69 -9.29 -5.89 -1.03
N GLY A 70 -8.90 -4.66 -1.38
CA GLY A 70 -8.40 -3.68 -0.44
C GLY A 70 -9.39 -3.37 0.67
N LEU A 71 -10.70 -3.30 0.39
CA LEU A 71 -11.74 -3.09 1.40
C LEU A 71 -11.96 -4.30 2.32
N ARG A 72 -11.91 -5.51 1.77
CA ARG A 72 -12.10 -6.78 2.50
C ARG A 72 -10.93 -7.14 3.41
N GLU A 73 -9.73 -6.76 3.00
CA GLU A 73 -8.51 -7.11 3.71
C GLU A 73 -8.54 -6.64 5.17
N ARG A 74 -8.04 -7.48 6.09
CA ARG A 74 -7.94 -7.10 7.50
C ARG A 74 -6.84 -6.06 7.69
N GLY A 75 -6.93 -5.31 8.79
CA GLY A 75 -5.79 -4.49 9.23
C GLY A 75 -4.67 -5.40 9.73
N VAL A 76 -3.45 -4.86 9.82
CA VAL A 76 -2.31 -5.56 10.40
C VAL A 76 -2.13 -5.04 11.83
N PRO A 77 -2.30 -5.87 12.88
CA PRO A 77 -2.21 -5.42 14.27
C PRO A 77 -0.88 -4.71 14.55
N GLY A 78 -0.95 -3.51 15.13
CA GLY A 78 0.24 -2.70 15.45
C GLY A 78 0.77 -1.83 14.31
N TYR A 79 0.26 -1.97 13.08
CA TYR A 79 0.72 -1.23 11.91
C TYR A 79 -0.33 -0.26 11.36
N VAL A 80 0.14 0.77 10.65
CA VAL A 80 -0.65 1.42 9.61
C VAL A 80 -0.43 0.67 8.30
N TYR A 81 -1.53 0.21 7.69
CA TYR A 81 -1.49 -0.65 6.53
C TYR A 81 -1.83 0.13 5.25
N ILE A 82 -0.94 0.12 4.26
CA ILE A 82 -1.13 0.82 2.98
C ILE A 82 -1.30 -0.22 1.86
N PHE A 83 -2.42 -0.14 1.13
CA PHE A 83 -2.73 -1.01 0.02
C PHE A 83 -2.81 -0.23 -1.30
N ALA A 84 -1.93 -0.54 -2.25
CA ALA A 84 -1.72 0.30 -3.44
C ALA A 84 -1.18 -0.47 -4.64
N HIS A 85 -1.21 0.14 -5.83
CA HIS A 85 -0.28 -0.22 -6.90
C HIS A 85 1.08 0.40 -6.61
N ALA A 86 2.17 -0.26 -6.99
CA ALA A 86 3.50 0.28 -6.81
C ALA A 86 4.51 -0.13 -7.88
N ARG A 87 5.60 0.62 -7.89
CA ARG A 87 6.93 0.25 -8.41
C ARG A 87 7.94 0.58 -7.31
N SER A 88 9.20 0.23 -7.49
CA SER A 88 10.25 0.49 -6.49
C SER A 88 10.38 1.97 -6.09
N ASN A 89 10.01 2.88 -6.98
CA ASN A 89 10.12 4.33 -6.81
C ASN A 89 8.77 5.07 -6.78
N SER A 90 7.63 4.37 -6.75
CA SER A 90 6.32 5.04 -6.71
C SER A 90 5.22 4.23 -6.06
N LEU A 91 4.30 4.91 -5.40
CA LEU A 91 3.07 4.35 -4.84
C LEU A 91 1.86 5.02 -5.52
N GLN A 92 1.05 4.25 -6.24
CA GLN A 92 -0.11 4.74 -6.99
C GLN A 92 0.23 5.89 -7.97
N GLY A 93 1.42 5.85 -8.57
CA GLY A 93 1.90 6.92 -9.47
C GLY A 93 2.40 8.18 -8.74
N VAL A 94 2.44 8.17 -7.40
CA VAL A 94 3.13 9.20 -6.60
C VAL A 94 4.62 8.86 -6.58
N THR A 95 5.43 9.73 -7.17
CA THR A 95 6.90 9.66 -7.14
C THR A 95 7.52 10.54 -6.07
N ARG A 96 6.78 11.55 -5.58
CA ARG A 96 7.21 12.46 -4.52
C ARG A 96 6.67 11.97 -3.17
N GLN A 97 7.55 11.50 -2.30
CA GLN A 97 7.17 10.95 -0.99
C GLN A 97 6.30 11.90 -0.14
N GLY A 98 6.49 13.21 -0.27
CA GLY A 98 5.78 14.21 0.55
C GLY A 98 4.26 14.13 0.42
N ILE A 99 3.75 13.68 -0.74
CA ILE A 99 2.32 13.46 -0.95
C ILE A 99 1.82 12.26 -0.12
N ILE A 100 2.59 11.18 -0.03
CA ILE A 100 2.23 10.00 0.78
C ILE A 100 2.33 10.35 2.28
N VAL A 101 3.35 11.10 2.68
CA VAL A 101 3.51 11.61 4.06
C VAL A 101 2.31 12.46 4.46
N ASP A 102 1.91 13.43 3.63
CA ASP A 102 0.73 14.27 3.86
C ASP A 102 -0.55 13.43 4.00
N LEU A 103 -0.75 12.45 3.12
CA LEU A 103 -1.89 11.52 3.21
C LEU A 103 -1.92 10.75 4.53
N ILE A 104 -0.77 10.24 4.97
CA ILE A 104 -0.65 9.50 6.24
C ILE A 104 -0.99 10.42 7.42
N HIS A 105 -0.49 11.65 7.46
CA HIS A 105 -0.85 12.61 8.51
C HIS A 105 -2.35 12.97 8.49
N ARG A 106 -2.87 13.36 7.33
CA ARG A 106 -4.28 13.77 7.16
C ARG A 106 -5.27 12.64 7.39
N SER A 107 -4.84 11.38 7.28
CA SER A 107 -5.69 10.23 7.58
C SER A 107 -6.15 10.22 9.05
N GLY A 108 -5.33 10.78 9.94
CA GLY A 108 -5.55 10.77 11.39
C GLY A 108 -5.42 9.40 12.05
N ILE A 109 -4.93 8.37 11.33
CA ILE A 109 -4.78 7.01 11.87
C ILE A 109 -3.34 6.67 12.30
N TRP A 110 -2.38 7.53 11.95
CA TRP A 110 -0.96 7.34 12.25
C TRP A 110 -0.50 8.25 13.38
N HIS A 111 0.16 7.64 14.37
CA HIS A 111 0.70 8.26 15.58
C HIS A 111 2.09 7.67 15.91
N GLY A 112 2.90 7.38 14.89
CA GLY A 112 4.25 6.80 15.05
C GLY A 112 4.34 5.28 14.92
N GLN A 113 3.24 4.59 14.61
CA GLN A 113 3.26 3.14 14.36
C GLN A 113 4.14 2.79 13.15
N PRO A 114 4.67 1.56 13.09
CA PRO A 114 5.29 1.06 11.87
C PRO A 114 4.27 0.98 10.72
N ILE A 115 4.77 1.06 9.49
CA ILE A 115 3.95 1.04 8.27
C ILE A 115 4.24 -0.23 7.49
N MET A 116 3.18 -0.93 7.11
CA MET A 116 3.26 -2.03 6.15
C MET A 116 2.66 -1.57 4.83
N ILE A 117 3.43 -1.67 3.75
CA ILE A 117 2.97 -1.39 2.39
C ILE A 117 2.78 -2.73 1.69
N ASP A 118 1.57 -3.06 1.29
CA ASP A 118 1.28 -4.17 0.38
C ASP A 118 0.98 -3.59 -1.00
N ALA A 119 2.03 -3.55 -1.80
CA ALA A 119 2.01 -3.03 -3.16
C ALA A 119 3.21 -3.59 -3.92
N CYS A 120 2.99 -4.06 -5.15
CA CYS A 120 3.99 -4.76 -5.96
C CYS A 120 5.34 -4.03 -6.03
N ASN A 121 6.42 -4.72 -5.65
CA ASN A 121 7.80 -4.24 -5.76
C ASN A 121 8.10 -2.92 -5.01
N ALA A 122 7.23 -2.46 -4.09
CA ALA A 122 7.46 -1.25 -3.31
C ALA A 122 8.76 -1.31 -2.47
N GLY A 123 9.25 -2.52 -2.23
CA GLY A 123 10.51 -2.79 -1.55
C GLY A 123 11.60 -3.40 -2.40
N ALA A 124 11.52 -3.34 -3.74
CA ALA A 124 12.56 -3.92 -4.60
C ALA A 124 13.92 -3.21 -4.43
N ASP A 125 13.93 -1.87 -4.40
CA ASP A 125 15.14 -1.06 -4.25
C ASP A 125 15.44 -0.76 -2.78
N SER A 126 16.73 -0.68 -2.41
CA SER A 126 17.14 -0.41 -1.02
C SER A 126 16.94 1.04 -0.60
N ASP A 127 16.95 1.97 -1.56
CA ASP A 127 16.84 3.42 -1.43
C ASP A 127 15.60 3.99 -2.16
N GLY A 128 14.62 3.12 -2.46
CA GLY A 128 13.37 3.47 -3.13
C GLY A 128 12.33 4.13 -2.23
N ILE A 129 11.07 4.17 -2.69
CA ILE A 129 9.98 4.91 -2.05
C ILE A 129 9.74 4.51 -0.59
N SER A 130 9.90 3.22 -0.26
CA SER A 130 9.73 2.71 1.10
C SER A 130 10.84 3.17 2.06
N SER A 131 12.09 3.23 1.58
CA SER A 131 13.22 3.78 2.34
C SER A 131 12.98 5.27 2.61
N SER A 132 12.64 6.02 1.57
CA SER A 132 12.43 7.46 1.69
C SER A 132 11.26 7.77 2.64
N LEU A 133 10.17 6.99 2.58
CA LEU A 133 9.04 7.11 3.50
C LEU A 133 9.43 6.85 4.96
N ALA A 134 10.30 5.86 5.22
CA ALA A 134 10.81 5.55 6.54
C ALA A 134 11.57 6.73 7.16
N VAL A 135 12.43 7.38 6.36
CA VAL A 135 13.14 8.62 6.76
C VAL A 135 12.16 9.75 7.06
N ALA A 136 11.22 10.00 6.15
CA ALA A 136 10.32 11.14 6.24
C ALA A 136 9.40 11.07 7.47
N LEU A 137 8.95 9.86 7.83
CA LEU A 137 8.06 9.63 8.97
C LEU A 137 8.81 9.21 10.24
N ARG A 138 10.14 9.01 10.17
CA ARG A 138 10.98 8.49 11.26
C ARG A 138 10.38 7.24 11.91
N THR A 139 9.93 6.31 11.09
CA THR A 139 9.32 5.05 11.53
C THR A 139 9.81 3.88 10.69
N PHE A 140 9.48 2.67 11.12
CA PHE A 140 9.79 1.46 10.39
C PHE A 140 8.79 1.29 9.25
N VAL A 141 9.30 0.91 8.08
CA VAL A 141 8.48 0.59 6.90
C VAL A 141 8.81 -0.83 6.46
N THR A 142 7.80 -1.63 6.16
CA THR A 142 7.97 -2.98 5.59
C THR A 142 7.22 -3.07 4.27
N ALA A 143 7.88 -3.55 3.22
CA ALA A 143 7.32 -3.62 1.87
C ALA A 143 7.85 -4.84 1.09
N PRO A 144 7.07 -5.39 0.14
CA PRO A 144 7.46 -6.56 -0.63
C PRO A 144 8.51 -6.20 -1.69
N THR A 145 9.53 -7.06 -1.84
CA THR A 145 10.56 -6.90 -2.88
C THR A 145 10.11 -7.47 -4.22
N THR A 146 9.01 -8.22 -4.25
CA THR A 146 8.44 -8.84 -5.46
C THR A 146 6.99 -8.40 -5.66
N THR A 147 6.33 -8.97 -6.67
CA THR A 147 4.91 -8.70 -6.97
C THR A 147 4.03 -9.31 -5.89
N THR A 148 3.02 -8.57 -5.44
CA THR A 148 2.00 -9.11 -4.52
C THR A 148 0.79 -9.60 -5.30
N TRP A 149 0.22 -10.70 -4.83
CA TRP A 149 -0.90 -11.39 -5.47
C TRP A 149 -2.05 -11.56 -4.51
N ASN A 150 -3.25 -11.37 -5.03
CA ASN A 150 -4.51 -11.58 -4.33
C ASN A 150 -5.22 -12.77 -4.98
N TYR A 151 -5.31 -13.88 -4.26
CA TYR A 151 -6.03 -15.06 -4.74
C TYR A 151 -7.46 -15.08 -4.24
N ALA A 152 -8.40 -15.17 -5.18
CA ALA A 152 -9.80 -15.49 -4.92
C ALA A 152 -10.05 -16.95 -5.30
N MET A 153 -9.45 -17.92 -4.60
CA MET A 153 -9.92 -19.31 -4.72
C MET A 153 -11.14 -19.50 -3.81
N GLY A 154 -12.34 -19.25 -4.36
CA GLY A 154 -13.61 -19.75 -3.80
C GLY A 154 -14.16 -19.09 -2.53
N GLY A 155 -13.62 -17.95 -2.08
CA GLY A 155 -14.09 -17.30 -0.85
C GLY A 155 -13.33 -16.02 -0.51
N THR A 156 -13.45 -15.55 0.74
CA THR A 156 -12.66 -14.43 1.28
C THR A 156 -11.19 -14.61 0.87
N ALA A 157 -10.51 -13.58 0.38
CA ALA A 157 -9.11 -13.67 -0.02
C ALA A 157 -8.28 -14.25 1.15
N ILE A 158 -7.86 -15.51 1.03
CA ILE A 158 -7.12 -16.25 2.08
C ILE A 158 -5.60 -16.02 1.98
N GLY A 159 -5.12 -15.34 0.93
CA GLY A 159 -3.71 -14.98 0.83
C GLY A 159 -3.49 -13.77 -0.05
N GLN A 160 -3.19 -12.63 0.58
CA GLN A 160 -2.44 -11.54 -0.03
C GLN A 160 -0.97 -11.77 0.33
N GLY A 161 -0.10 -11.98 -0.66
CA GLY A 161 1.30 -12.31 -0.40
C GLY A 161 2.22 -11.90 -1.52
N ALA A 162 3.48 -11.65 -1.18
CA ALA A 162 4.55 -11.50 -2.16
C ALA A 162 4.92 -12.89 -2.71
N PHE A 163 5.05 -13.03 -4.02
CA PHE A 163 5.49 -14.27 -4.66
C PHE A 163 6.53 -13.97 -5.73
N GLU A 164 7.41 -14.94 -5.98
CA GLU A 164 8.33 -14.89 -7.11
C GLU A 164 7.59 -15.15 -8.43
N LYS A 165 8.19 -14.79 -9.57
CA LYS A 165 7.68 -15.18 -10.89
C LYS A 165 7.97 -16.66 -11.15
N LEU A 166 7.18 -17.29 -12.02
CA LEU A 166 7.49 -18.61 -12.55
C LEU A 166 8.88 -18.61 -13.23
N PRO A 167 9.63 -19.72 -13.17
CA PRO A 167 10.98 -19.79 -13.72
C PRO A 167 11.00 -19.92 -15.26
N GLY A 168 12.12 -19.51 -15.86
CA GLY A 168 12.43 -19.76 -17.27
C GLY A 168 11.44 -19.10 -18.24
N VAL A 169 11.05 -19.82 -19.28
CA VAL A 169 10.13 -19.34 -20.32
C VAL A 169 8.74 -18.98 -19.78
N LEU A 170 8.36 -19.51 -18.61
CA LEU A 170 7.08 -19.24 -17.97
C LEU A 170 7.07 -17.91 -17.19
N ALA A 171 8.22 -17.24 -17.02
CA ALA A 171 8.33 -15.97 -16.30
C ALA A 171 7.53 -14.82 -16.92
N GLY A 172 7.15 -14.95 -18.20
CA GLY A 172 6.30 -13.99 -18.91
C GLY A 172 4.80 -14.15 -18.63
N LEU A 173 4.37 -15.25 -18.00
CA LEU A 173 2.97 -15.48 -17.68
C LEU A 173 2.50 -14.60 -16.51
N PRO A 174 1.21 -14.21 -16.47
CA PRO A 174 0.64 -13.41 -15.40
C PRO A 174 0.23 -14.31 -14.21
N PHE A 175 1.07 -15.28 -13.86
CA PHE A 175 0.88 -16.13 -12.69
C PHE A 175 2.20 -16.16 -11.93
N PRO A 176 2.18 -16.05 -10.59
CA PRO A 176 3.40 -16.20 -9.84
C PRO A 176 3.65 -17.67 -9.52
N ASP A 177 4.82 -17.92 -8.96
CA ASP A 177 5.16 -19.19 -8.38
C ASP A 177 4.59 -19.27 -6.95
N LEU A 178 3.44 -19.95 -6.81
CA LEU A 178 2.75 -20.17 -5.54
C LEU A 178 3.60 -20.93 -4.50
N PHE A 179 4.65 -21.65 -4.92
CA PHE A 179 5.52 -22.39 -4.03
C PHE A 179 6.78 -21.61 -3.64
N ARG A 180 6.97 -20.42 -4.22
CA ARG A 180 8.12 -19.54 -3.93
C ARG A 180 7.62 -18.22 -3.38
N PRO A 181 7.43 -18.14 -2.05
CA PRO A 181 7.08 -16.88 -1.41
C PRO A 181 8.16 -15.84 -1.72
N GLY A 182 7.71 -14.65 -2.07
CA GLY A 182 8.53 -13.48 -2.26
C GLY A 182 9.13 -13.02 -0.94
N ARG A 183 9.88 -11.92 -1.02
CA ARG A 183 10.55 -11.36 0.15
C ARG A 183 9.92 -10.04 0.55
N TRP A 184 10.10 -9.70 1.81
CA TRP A 184 9.70 -8.45 2.42
C TRP A 184 10.94 -7.80 3.01
N ARG A 185 11.15 -6.53 2.70
CA ARG A 185 12.24 -5.74 3.27
C ARG A 185 11.67 -4.78 4.30
N THR A 186 12.40 -4.61 5.40
CA THR A 186 12.09 -3.62 6.43
C THR A 186 13.20 -2.59 6.50
N TRP A 187 12.83 -1.32 6.57
CA TRP A 187 13.73 -0.19 6.81
C TRP A 187 13.54 0.33 8.23
N GLY A 188 14.65 0.77 8.82
CA GLY A 188 14.62 1.55 10.05
C GLY A 188 14.22 3.02 9.80
N PRO A 189 14.00 3.80 10.86
CA PRO A 189 13.71 5.25 10.79
C PRO A 189 14.78 6.09 10.06
N ASP A 190 15.99 5.55 9.90
CA ASP A 190 17.10 6.16 9.16
C ASP A 190 17.06 5.86 7.65
N GLY A 191 16.06 5.10 7.19
CA GLY A 191 15.92 4.68 5.79
C GLY A 191 16.84 3.55 5.38
N LYS A 192 17.60 2.93 6.28
CA LYS A 192 18.48 1.81 5.95
C LYS A 192 17.74 0.48 6.08
N PRO A 193 17.97 -0.49 5.16
CA PRO A 193 17.44 -1.83 5.32
C PRO A 193 17.98 -2.49 6.59
N ILE A 194 17.08 -3.02 7.42
CA ILE A 194 17.42 -3.71 8.67
C ILE A 194 17.07 -5.20 8.65
N ALA A 195 16.17 -5.62 7.76
CA ALA A 195 15.78 -7.01 7.62
C ALA A 195 15.23 -7.32 6.21
N ILE A 196 15.43 -8.56 5.77
CA ILE A 196 14.73 -9.14 4.63
C ILE A 196 14.19 -10.51 5.06
N THR A 197 12.87 -10.69 5.01
CA THR A 197 12.16 -11.90 5.44
C THR A 197 11.35 -12.50 4.30
N ARG A 198 10.92 -13.76 4.44
CA ARG A 198 9.97 -14.40 3.49
C ARG A 198 8.51 -14.27 3.92
N THR A 199 8.27 -13.78 5.13
CA THR A 199 6.95 -13.55 5.70
C THR A 199 6.74 -12.07 5.96
N SER A 200 5.51 -11.61 5.81
CA SER A 200 5.13 -10.24 6.14
C SER A 200 4.70 -10.12 7.60
N PRO A 201 4.60 -8.90 8.15
CA PRO A 201 3.96 -8.68 9.45
C PRO A 201 2.50 -9.17 9.53
N ARG A 202 1.80 -9.30 8.39
CA ARG A 202 0.44 -9.89 8.35
C ARG A 202 0.46 -11.37 8.73
N ASP A 203 1.49 -12.11 8.34
CA ASP A 203 1.55 -13.58 8.45
C ASP A 203 2.03 -14.06 9.83
N GLY A 204 2.00 -13.19 10.84
CA GLY A 204 2.63 -13.45 12.14
C GLY A 204 4.15 -13.29 12.12
N GLY A 205 4.70 -12.62 11.11
CA GLY A 205 6.08 -12.16 11.13
C GLY A 205 6.26 -11.17 12.27
N GLU A 206 6.85 -11.61 13.38
CA GLU A 206 7.19 -10.74 14.49
C GLU A 206 8.03 -9.55 14.00
N LEU A 207 7.82 -8.37 14.61
CA LEU A 207 8.76 -7.25 14.53
C LEU A 207 10.15 -7.80 14.88
N VAL A 208 11.04 -7.88 13.89
CA VAL A 208 12.47 -8.22 13.97
C VAL A 208 12.88 -8.81 15.34
N LYS A 209 12.85 -10.15 15.49
CA LYS A 209 13.46 -10.79 16.66
C LYS A 209 14.94 -10.39 16.73
N GLY A 210 15.34 -9.81 17.86
CA GLY A 210 16.70 -9.34 18.12
C GLY A 210 16.71 -8.07 18.99
N PRO A 211 17.89 -7.50 19.29
CA PRO A 211 18.04 -6.32 20.17
C PRO A 211 17.25 -5.07 19.73
N LEU A 212 16.68 -5.10 18.51
CA LEU A 212 15.82 -4.05 17.96
C LEU A 212 14.35 -4.13 18.44
N ALA A 213 13.85 -5.31 18.83
CA ALA A 213 12.51 -5.47 19.39
C ALA A 213 12.34 -4.69 20.71
N ASP A 214 13.40 -4.63 21.52
CA ASP A 214 13.43 -3.89 22.78
C ASP A 214 13.43 -2.36 22.57
N VAL A 215 13.89 -1.88 21.41
CA VAL A 215 13.83 -0.46 21.03
C VAL A 215 12.43 -0.09 20.54
N LEU A 216 11.75 -1.01 19.86
CA LEU A 216 10.38 -0.87 19.34
C LEU A 216 9.30 -0.92 20.43
N MET A 217 9.53 -1.68 21.49
CA MET A 217 8.60 -1.86 22.62
C MET A 217 8.76 -0.77 23.71
N LYS A 218 9.79 0.08 23.61
CA LYS A 218 9.91 1.27 24.46
C LYS A 218 8.95 2.35 23.95
N LYS A 219 7.78 2.43 24.60
CA LYS A 219 6.94 3.63 24.55
C LYS A 219 7.74 4.86 25.00
N PRO A 220 7.53 6.05 24.42
CA PRO A 220 7.74 7.28 25.16
C PRO A 220 6.82 7.35 26.38
#